data_AF-A0A420HRL6-F1
#
_entry.id   AF-A0A420HRL6-F1
#
_cell.length_a   1.000
_cell.length_b   1.000
_cell.length_c   1.000
_cell.angle_alpha   90.00
_cell.angle_beta   90.00
_cell.angle_gamma   90.00
#
_symmetry.space_group_name_H-M   'P 1'
#
loop_
_entity.id
_entity.type
_entity.pdbx_description
1 polymer ?
#
loop_
_entity_poly.entity_id
_entity_poly.type
_entity_poly.pdbx_seq_one_letter_code
_entity_poly.pdbx_strand_id
1 'polypeptide(L)'
;MPLPPEVIYSSKEELYTSILAWAAQHHYAFMIGRSKKINNGRRIKIFYNCDRYGPPPSDNHPQNHLQDRRRHTTTRKTNCQFSIVALQYTETQWEVRYRPGVEYSIHNHPPSQAISSHPAHRRLAQSEINQARSLHSAGKFNNIAYPRSSLIYL
;
A
#
# COMPACT_ATOMS: atom_id res chain seq x y z
N MET A 1 -5.43 -15.86 7.74
CA MET A 1 -5.94 -15.95 6.37
C MET A 1 -5.35 -17.19 5.71
N PRO A 2 -6.12 -17.97 4.93
CA PRO A 2 -5.53 -18.99 4.06
C PRO A 2 -4.60 -18.36 3.02
N LEU A 3 -3.62 -19.13 2.54
CA LEU A 3 -2.74 -18.66 1.47
C LEU A 3 -3.56 -18.42 0.18
N PRO A 4 -3.32 -17.32 -0.55
CA PRO A 4 -3.95 -17.09 -1.86
C PRO A 4 -3.56 -18.19 -2.84
N PRO A 5 -4.43 -18.59 -3.79
CA PRO A 5 -4.11 -19.66 -4.73
C PRO A 5 -2.87 -19.35 -5.58
N GLU A 6 -2.06 -20.38 -5.87
CA GLU A 6 -0.92 -20.28 -6.78
C GLU A 6 -1.44 -20.25 -8.22
N VAL A 7 -1.45 -19.05 -8.80
CA VAL A 7 -1.95 -18.76 -10.15
C VAL A 7 -0.91 -17.96 -10.92
N ILE A 8 -0.91 -18.10 -12.25
CA ILE A 8 -0.09 -17.33 -13.16
C ILE A 8 -0.93 -16.18 -13.74
N TYR A 9 -0.38 -14.98 -13.68
CA TYR A 9 -0.99 -13.74 -14.14
C TYR A 9 -0.21 -13.15 -15.32
N SER A 10 -0.89 -12.32 -16.12
CA SER A 10 -0.30 -11.70 -17.32
C SER A 10 0.47 -10.41 -17.03
N SER A 11 0.39 -9.92 -15.78
CA SER A 11 1.16 -8.77 -15.30
C SER A 11 1.34 -8.82 -13.78
N LYS A 12 2.29 -8.01 -13.29
CA LYS A 12 2.53 -7.81 -11.86
C LYS A 12 1.35 -7.10 -11.20
N GLU A 13 0.74 -6.15 -11.90
CA GLU A 13 -0.35 -5.32 -11.44
C GLU A 13 -1.62 -6.15 -11.25
N GLU A 14 -1.91 -7.03 -12.19
CA GLU A 14 -3.00 -7.99 -12.11
C GLU A 14 -2.81 -8.97 -10.95
N LEU A 15 -1.61 -9.54 -10.80
CA LEU A 15 -1.26 -10.39 -9.67
C LEU A 15 -1.49 -9.65 -8.35
N TYR A 16 -0.96 -8.43 -8.22
CA TYR A 16 -1.09 -7.65 -6.99
C TYR A 16 -2.56 -7.36 -6.67
N THR A 17 -3.36 -7.02 -7.68
CA THR A 17 -4.79 -6.74 -7.52
C THR A 17 -5.54 -7.99 -7.06
N SER A 18 -5.25 -9.15 -7.65
CA SER A 18 -5.84 -10.44 -7.28
C SER A 18 -5.52 -10.82 -5.83
N ILE A 19 -4.24 -10.80 -5.42
CA ILE A 19 -3.85 -11.15 -4.04
C ILE A 19 -4.39 -10.13 -3.03
N LEU A 20 -4.54 -8.87 -3.42
CA LEU A 20 -5.09 -7.83 -2.57
C LEU A 20 -6.60 -8.02 -2.41
N ALA A 21 -7.32 -8.39 -3.46
CA ALA A 21 -8.74 -8.74 -3.40
C ALA A 21 -8.99 -9.98 -2.52
N TRP A 22 -8.16 -11.02 -2.66
CA TRP A 22 -8.17 -12.18 -1.76
C TRP A 22 -7.98 -11.75 -0.30
N ALA A 23 -6.99 -10.90 -0.03
CA ALA A 23 -6.75 -10.38 1.31
C ALA A 23 -7.94 -9.57 1.85
N ALA A 24 -8.59 -8.77 1.01
CA ALA A 24 -9.76 -7.97 1.38
C ALA A 24 -10.92 -8.85 1.85
N GLN A 25 -11.21 -9.95 1.17
CA GLN A 25 -12.26 -10.91 1.55
C GLN A 25 -12.04 -11.49 2.95
N HIS A 26 -10.78 -11.63 3.35
CA HIS A 26 -10.40 -12.12 4.67
C HIS A 26 -10.06 -11.02 5.68
N HIS A 27 -10.32 -9.75 5.36
CA HIS A 27 -10.06 -8.59 6.22
C HIS A 27 -8.58 -8.40 6.59
N TYR A 28 -7.69 -8.68 5.63
CA TYR A 28 -6.25 -8.41 5.67
C TYR A 28 -5.83 -7.54 4.48
N ALA A 29 -4.56 -7.14 4.45
CA ALA A 29 -3.98 -6.47 3.30
C ALA A 29 -2.50 -6.84 3.11
N PHE A 30 -2.04 -6.75 1.86
CA PHE A 30 -0.64 -6.89 1.50
C PHE A 30 0.02 -5.53 1.25
N MET A 31 1.27 -5.42 1.66
CA MET A 31 2.20 -4.36 1.26
C MET A 31 3.30 -4.92 0.36
N ILE A 32 3.78 -4.09 -0.56
CA ILE A 32 4.93 -4.43 -1.41
C ILE A 32 6.19 -4.35 -0.56
N GLY A 33 6.89 -5.47 -0.44
CA GLY A 33 8.16 -5.60 0.24
C GLY A 33 9.36 -5.43 -0.70
N ARG A 34 10.49 -6.01 -0.31
CA ARG A 34 11.71 -6.02 -1.12
C ARG A 34 11.49 -6.75 -2.45
N SER A 35 12.21 -6.32 -3.49
CA SER A 35 12.39 -7.11 -4.72
C SER A 35 13.83 -7.61 -4.84
N LYS A 36 14.03 -8.74 -5.53
CA LYS A 36 15.34 -9.33 -5.82
C LYS A 36 15.39 -9.78 -7.28
N LYS A 37 16.54 -9.63 -7.93
CA LYS A 37 16.77 -10.22 -9.25
C LYS A 37 17.19 -11.69 -9.09
N ILE A 38 16.72 -12.54 -10.00
CA ILE A 38 17.03 -13.97 -10.08
C ILE A 38 17.80 -14.22 -11.39
N ASN A 39 18.73 -15.18 -11.40
CA ASN A 39 19.49 -15.64 -12.55
C ASN A 39 20.14 -14.49 -13.35
N ASN A 40 21.11 -13.81 -12.73
CA ASN A 40 21.92 -12.74 -13.34
C ASN A 40 21.13 -11.56 -13.96
N GLY A 41 19.86 -11.36 -13.58
CA GLY A 41 19.16 -10.09 -13.77
C GLY A 41 17.89 -10.12 -14.60
N ARG A 42 17.56 -11.25 -15.24
CA ARG A 42 16.43 -11.32 -16.17
C ARG A 42 15.07 -11.48 -15.49
N ARG A 43 15.00 -12.17 -14.36
CA ARG A 43 13.75 -12.43 -13.64
C ARG A 43 13.72 -11.70 -12.31
N ILE A 44 12.55 -11.25 -11.89
CA ILE A 44 12.36 -10.52 -10.63
C ILE A 44 11.51 -11.35 -9.66
N LYS A 45 11.93 -11.36 -8.39
CA LYS A 45 11.20 -11.87 -7.24
C LYS A 45 10.72 -10.70 -6.40
N ILE A 46 9.43 -10.62 -6.13
CA ILE A 46 8.84 -9.57 -5.28
C ILE A 46 8.22 -10.23 -4.06
N PHE A 47 8.52 -9.68 -2.88
CA PHE A 47 7.89 -10.12 -1.64
C PHE A 47 6.64 -9.27 -1.39
N TYR A 48 5.52 -9.92 -1.10
CA TYR A 48 4.31 -9.27 -0.60
C TYR A 48 4.11 -9.67 0.84
N ASN A 49 4.29 -8.70 1.74
CA ASN A 49 4.20 -8.92 3.18
C ASN A 49 2.83 -8.46 3.69
N CYS A 50 2.40 -8.98 4.84
CA CYS A 50 1.27 -8.40 5.56
C CYS A 50 1.49 -6.89 5.80
N ASP A 51 0.43 -6.07 5.71
CA ASP A 51 0.52 -4.62 5.97
C ASP A 51 0.89 -4.27 7.42
N ARG A 52 0.84 -5.24 8.34
CA ARG A 52 1.31 -5.16 9.72
C ARG A 52 2.74 -5.68 9.93
N TYR A 53 3.49 -5.89 8.85
CA TYR A 53 4.88 -6.33 8.88
C TYR A 53 5.82 -5.29 9.52
N GLY A 54 6.84 -5.81 10.22
CA GLY A 54 7.87 -5.04 10.91
C GLY A 54 7.53 -4.72 12.37
N PRO A 55 8.53 -4.37 13.19
CA PRO A 55 8.31 -4.13 14.61
C PRO A 55 7.47 -2.87 14.84
N PRO A 56 6.68 -2.82 15.93
CA PRO A 56 6.14 -1.56 16.42
C PRO A 56 7.30 -0.60 16.80
N PRO A 57 7.07 0.73 16.82
CA PRO A 57 8.01 1.70 17.37
C PRO A 57 8.43 1.28 18.77
N SER A 58 9.71 1.47 19.09
CA SER A 58 10.18 1.27 20.46
C SER A 58 9.60 2.36 21.36
N ASP A 59 9.27 1.99 22.59
CA ASP A 59 8.79 2.94 23.61
C ASP A 59 9.84 4.03 23.92
N ASN A 60 11.13 3.71 23.70
CA ASN A 60 12.29 4.56 23.95
C ASN A 60 12.72 5.42 22.74
N HIS A 61 11.90 5.57 21.70
CA HIS A 61 12.26 6.46 20.59
C HIS A 61 12.42 7.88 21.16
N PRO A 62 13.58 8.55 21.03
CA PRO A 62 13.77 9.89 21.54
C PRO A 62 12.70 10.78 20.92
N GLN A 63 11.72 11.17 21.75
CA GLN A 63 10.66 12.07 21.37
C GLN A 63 11.30 13.45 21.41
N ASN A 64 11.83 13.90 20.26
CA ASN A 64 12.36 15.25 20.12
C ASN A 64 11.26 16.23 20.58
N HIS A 65 11.53 16.89 21.71
CA HIS A 65 10.61 17.69 22.53
C HIS A 65 10.20 19.04 21.88
N LEU A 66 10.18 19.12 20.54
CA LEU A 66 10.05 20.39 19.80
C LEU A 66 9.00 20.38 18.68
N GLN A 67 8.00 19.51 18.72
CA GLN A 67 6.93 19.53 17.71
C GLN A 67 5.55 19.50 18.35
N ASP A 68 4.96 20.70 18.46
CA ASP A 68 3.57 21.02 18.88
C ASP A 68 2.46 20.38 18.01
N ARG A 69 2.82 19.45 17.12
CA ARG A 69 1.91 18.73 16.23
C ARG A 69 2.17 17.25 16.28
N ARG A 70 1.91 16.64 17.44
CA ARG A 70 1.93 15.18 17.60
C ARG A 70 0.72 14.58 16.87
N ARG A 71 0.96 13.88 15.76
CA ARG A 71 -0.06 12.96 15.23
C ARG A 71 -0.19 11.79 16.20
N HIS A 72 -1.33 11.67 16.88
CA HIS A 72 -1.72 10.50 17.69
C HIS A 72 -2.06 9.29 16.81
N THR A 73 -1.23 8.98 15.82
CA THR A 73 -1.40 7.78 15.00
C THR A 73 -0.58 6.67 15.60
N THR A 74 -1.24 5.72 16.27
CA THR A 74 -0.58 4.47 16.68
C THR A 74 -0.18 3.70 15.43
N THR A 75 1.01 3.10 15.46
CA THR A 75 1.40 2.15 14.42
C THR A 75 0.38 1.01 14.37
N ARG A 76 0.18 0.41 13.20
CA ARG A 76 -0.56 -0.87 13.08
C ARG A 76 0.36 -2.06 12.92
N LYS A 77 1.68 -1.87 13.03
CA LYS A 77 2.69 -2.91 12.88
C LYS A 77 2.69 -3.84 14.10
N THR A 78 2.68 -5.15 13.86
CA THR A 78 2.65 -6.20 14.88
C THR A 78 3.81 -7.18 14.73
N ASN A 79 4.80 -6.87 13.90
CA ASN A 79 5.85 -7.79 13.49
C ASN A 79 5.32 -9.06 12.80
N CYS A 80 4.19 -8.97 12.12
CA CYS A 80 3.60 -10.08 11.38
C CYS A 80 4.53 -10.52 10.24
N GLN A 81 4.87 -11.82 10.17
CA GLN A 81 5.78 -12.35 9.15
C GLN A 81 5.06 -12.93 7.93
N PHE A 82 3.73 -13.07 7.99
CA PHE A 82 2.92 -13.57 6.87
C PHE A 82 3.31 -12.89 5.56
N SER A 83 3.75 -13.67 4.58
CA SER A 83 4.23 -13.15 3.31
C SER A 83 4.24 -14.21 2.22
N ILE A 84 3.94 -13.76 1.01
CA ILE A 84 4.03 -14.56 -0.21
C ILE A 84 5.04 -13.93 -1.18
N VAL A 85 5.35 -14.67 -2.23
CA VAL A 85 6.27 -14.24 -3.26
C VAL A 85 5.53 -14.19 -4.60
N ALA A 86 5.79 -13.15 -5.38
CA ALA A 86 5.58 -13.21 -6.83
C ALA A 86 6.90 -13.44 -7.54
N LEU A 87 6.93 -14.43 -8.42
CA LEU A 87 8.05 -14.72 -9.29
C LEU A 87 7.69 -14.34 -10.72
N GLN A 88 8.57 -13.59 -11.36
CA GLN A 88 8.50 -13.39 -12.80
C GLN A 88 8.91 -14.68 -13.50
N TYR A 89 7.95 -15.35 -14.12
CA TYR A 89 8.13 -16.63 -14.81
C TYR A 89 8.67 -16.40 -16.24
N THR A 90 8.03 -15.50 -16.98
CA THR A 90 8.47 -14.97 -18.29
C THR A 90 8.49 -13.44 -18.24
N GLU A 91 8.81 -12.76 -19.34
CA GLU A 91 8.82 -11.29 -19.36
C GLU A 91 7.47 -10.68 -18.96
N THR A 92 6.38 -11.34 -19.34
CA THR A 92 5.00 -10.90 -19.08
C THR A 92 4.33 -11.68 -17.94
N GLN A 93 4.69 -12.94 -17.71
CA GLN A 93 3.97 -13.78 -16.75
C GLN A 93 4.54 -13.74 -15.33
N TRP A 94 3.64 -13.72 -14.36
CA TRP A 94 3.95 -13.69 -12.93
C TRP A 94 3.24 -14.79 -12.19
N GLU A 95 3.97 -15.56 -11.40
CA GLU A 95 3.46 -16.69 -10.61
C GLU A 95 3.44 -16.32 -9.12
N VAL A 96 2.33 -16.60 -8.43
CA VAL A 96 2.27 -16.55 -6.96
C VAL A 96 2.88 -17.82 -6.39
N ARG A 97 3.79 -17.67 -5.43
CA ARG A 97 4.40 -18.79 -4.69
C ARG A 97 4.44 -18.57 -3.19
N TYR A 98 4.28 -19.67 -2.48
CA TYR A 98 4.45 -19.68 -1.03
C TYR A 98 5.90 -19.63 -0.62
N ARG A 99 6.13 -19.10 0.58
CA ARG A 99 7.44 -19.12 1.23
C ARG A 99 7.55 -20.38 2.08
N PRO A 100 8.71 -21.05 2.09
CA PRO A 100 8.95 -22.14 3.02
C PRO A 100 9.04 -21.57 4.44
N GLY A 101 8.34 -22.19 5.39
CA GLY A 101 8.27 -21.75 6.79
C GLY A 101 6.84 -21.45 7.23
N VAL A 102 6.46 -21.97 8.40
CA VAL A 102 5.10 -21.80 8.95
C VAL A 102 4.81 -20.33 9.29
N GLU A 103 5.83 -19.57 9.66
CA GLU A 103 5.76 -18.15 10.03
C GLU A 103 5.30 -17.25 8.88
N TYR A 104 5.50 -17.69 7.63
CA TYR A 104 5.06 -16.94 6.44
C TYR A 104 3.63 -17.29 6.02
N SER A 105 3.05 -18.33 6.60
CA SER A 105 1.69 -18.82 6.32
C SER A 105 0.68 -18.49 7.42
N ILE A 106 1.14 -17.96 8.56
CA ILE A 106 0.29 -17.62 9.72
C ILE A 106 0.41 -16.13 10.06
N HIS A 107 -0.73 -15.50 10.35
CA HIS A 107 -0.76 -14.16 10.93
C HIS A 107 -0.67 -14.22 12.45
N ASN A 108 0.09 -13.32 13.05
CA ASN A 108 0.17 -13.18 14.51
C ASN A 108 -0.86 -12.19 15.09
N HIS A 109 -1.86 -11.81 14.30
CA HIS A 109 -2.88 -10.85 14.69
C HIS A 109 -4.23 -11.21 14.07
N PRO A 110 -5.35 -10.82 14.72
CA PRO A 110 -6.67 -11.02 14.16
C PRO A 110 -6.88 -10.17 12.88
N PRO A 111 -7.88 -10.53 12.06
CA PRO A 111 -8.31 -9.70 10.95
C PRO A 111 -8.76 -8.30 11.43
N SER A 112 -8.71 -7.31 10.55
CA SER A 112 -9.20 -5.96 10.89
C SER A 112 -10.72 -5.91 10.89
N GLN A 113 -11.31 -5.02 11.69
CA GLN A 113 -12.76 -4.83 11.74
C GLN A 113 -13.35 -4.31 10.42
N ALA A 114 -12.60 -3.49 9.69
CA ALA A 114 -13.04 -2.95 8.40
C ALA A 114 -11.92 -3.01 7.37
N ILE A 115 -12.25 -3.36 6.13
CA ILE A 115 -11.35 -3.36 4.97
C ILE A 115 -10.75 -1.96 4.78
N SER A 116 -11.56 -0.91 4.98
CA SER A 116 -11.17 0.49 4.90
C SER A 116 -10.10 0.89 5.91
N SER A 117 -9.84 0.10 6.95
CA SER A 117 -8.74 0.36 7.89
C SER A 117 -7.37 0.23 7.21
N HIS A 118 -7.27 -0.55 6.13
CA HIS A 118 -6.04 -0.78 5.40
C HIS A 118 -5.82 0.26 4.29
N PRO A 119 -4.71 1.02 4.31
CA PRO A 119 -4.39 1.99 3.26
C PRO A 119 -4.33 1.40 1.85
N ALA A 120 -3.93 0.13 1.71
CA ALA A 120 -3.85 -0.55 0.41
C ALA A 120 -5.23 -0.64 -0.27
N HIS A 121 -6.29 -0.81 0.51
CA HIS A 121 -7.68 -0.89 0.02
C HIS A 121 -8.35 0.48 -0.15
N ARG A 122 -7.73 1.56 0.37
CA ARG A 122 -8.21 2.94 0.18
C ARG A 122 -7.58 3.63 -1.03
N ARG A 123 -6.77 2.94 -1.82
CA ARG A 123 -6.15 3.52 -3.01
C ARG A 123 -7.20 3.69 -4.09
N LEU A 124 -7.35 4.93 -4.55
CA LEU A 124 -8.17 5.28 -5.70
C LEU A 124 -7.64 4.63 -6.97
N ALA A 125 -8.55 4.29 -7.89
CA ALA A 125 -8.21 3.88 -9.24
C ALA A 125 -7.49 5.02 -9.98
N GLN A 126 -6.70 4.69 -11.01
CA GLN A 126 -5.94 5.69 -11.74
C GLN A 126 -6.83 6.76 -12.40
N SER A 127 -8.03 6.38 -12.86
CA SER A 127 -9.04 7.30 -13.39
C SER A 127 -9.51 8.30 -12.34
N GLU A 128 -9.81 7.84 -11.13
CA GLU A 128 -10.23 8.69 -10.00
C GLU A 128 -9.11 9.62 -9.55
N ILE A 129 -7.85 9.14 -9.54
CA ILE A 129 -6.67 9.98 -9.30
C ILE A 129 -6.56 11.07 -10.37
N ASN A 130 -6.76 10.72 -11.64
CA ASN A 130 -6.71 11.67 -12.75
C ASN A 130 -7.83 12.71 -12.65
N GLN A 131 -9.04 12.29 -12.28
CA GLN A 131 -10.17 13.18 -12.04
C GLN A 131 -9.89 14.13 -10.87
N ALA A 132 -9.38 13.62 -9.74
CA ALA A 132 -9.01 14.45 -8.60
C ALA A 132 -7.92 15.48 -8.96
N ARG A 133 -6.94 15.09 -9.79
CA ARG A 133 -5.93 16.02 -10.34
C ARG A 133 -6.56 17.09 -11.22
N SER A 134 -7.49 16.71 -12.11
CA SER A 134 -8.22 17.65 -12.97
C SER A 134 -8.99 18.68 -12.15
N LEU A 135 -9.76 18.24 -11.14
CA LEU A 135 -10.52 19.11 -10.24
C LEU A 135 -9.60 20.06 -9.45
N HIS A 136 -8.49 19.55 -8.93
CA HIS A 136 -7.50 20.38 -8.24
C HIS A 136 -6.86 21.44 -9.16
N SER A 137 -6.54 21.08 -10.40
CA SER A 137 -6.02 22.04 -11.39
C SER A 137 -7.06 23.09 -11.76
N ALA A 138 -8.32 22.71 -11.97
CA ALA A 138 -9.41 23.66 -12.24
C ALA A 138 -9.61 24.66 -11.10
N GLY A 139 -9.50 24.23 -9.85
CA GLY A 139 -9.58 25.11 -8.68
C GLY A 139 -8.45 26.13 -8.58
N LYS A 140 -7.27 25.86 -9.15
CA LYS A 140 -6.14 26.82 -9.18
C LYS A 140 -6.35 27.96 -10.16
N PHE A 141 -7.04 27.73 -11.28
CA PHE A 141 -7.34 28.78 -12.26
C PHE A 141 -8.33 29.83 -11.75
N ASN A 142 -9.16 29.49 -10.76
CA ASN A 142 -10.15 30.41 -10.19
C ASN A 142 -9.58 31.39 -9.15
N ASN A 143 -8.26 31.36 -8.88
CA ASN A 143 -7.58 32.26 -7.95
C ASN A 143 -6.74 33.36 -8.62
N ILE A 144 -6.92 33.60 -9.93
CA ILE A 144 -6.28 34.72 -10.63
C ILE A 144 -7.27 35.88 -10.75
N ALA A 145 -7.01 36.91 -9.93
CA ALA A 145 -7.39 38.32 -10.08
C ALA A 145 -8.89 38.69 -10.11
N TYR A 146 -9.42 39.10 -8.95
CA TYR A 146 -10.32 40.26 -8.94
C TYR A 146 -9.47 41.53 -8.84
N PRO A 147 -9.53 42.47 -9.80
CA PRO A 147 -8.91 43.77 -9.62
C PRO A 147 -9.64 44.51 -8.49
N ARG A 148 -8.89 44.99 -7.48
CA ARG A 148 -9.37 46.05 -6.58
C ARG A 148 -9.63 47.29 -7.44
N SER A 149 -10.88 47.49 -7.84
CA SER A 149 -11.31 48.76 -8.41
C SER A 149 -11.33 49.79 -7.29
N SER A 150 -10.32 50.67 -7.30
CA SER A 150 -10.39 51.95 -6.62
C SER A 150 -11.44 52.80 -7.32
N LEU A 151 -12.58 53.03 -6.67
CA LEU A 151 -13.48 54.14 -6.98
C LEU A 151 -13.72 54.95 -5.70
N ILE A 152 -13.10 56.13 -5.72
CA ILE A 152 -13.40 57.32 -4.93
C ILE A 152 -14.72 57.91 -5.48
N TYR A 153 -15.35 58.81 -4.70
CA TYR A 153 -16.61 59.58 -4.84
C TYR A 153 -17.71 59.02 -3.92
N LEU A 154 -18.21 59.74 -2.91
CA LEU A 154 -18.28 61.18 -2.62
C LEU A 154 -17.77 61.51 -1.20
#